data_AF-A0A7L2AJH7-F1
#
_entry.id   AF-A0A7L2AJH7-F1
#
_cell.length_a   1.000
_cell.length_b   1.000
_cell.length_c   1.000
_cell.angle_alpha   90.00
_cell.angle_beta   90.00
_cell.angle_gamma   90.00
#
_symmetry.space_group_name_H-M   'P 1'
#
loop_
_entity.id
_entity.type
_entity.pdbx_description
1 polymer ?
#
loop_
_entity_poly.entity_id
_entity_poly.type
_entity_poly.pdbx_seq_one_letter_code
_entity_poly.pdbx_strand_id
1 'polypeptide(L)'
;CVVSVSHPNDSPESDAGSCSGVVLSHSPGLVLCRGAIFTPFLRDSHDAWAQPRALLPDSLQPCPHLLVLRPPPHTHGPTLTLDAPAAPCGDAVGGLQRHEAQLLALVPCSAFQRALLRAFGHTDRWCFGGDVEDRDSNANDDRGSLHWFAWLRVPGLDTPRGSWTPRASASSLRKGEGLLACGSPFGALCPDLFLNTLSKGVVSNLAGEENALVLTDARCLPGTEGGGAFLPSPTGPRLVAVIAASFCWKGAEWVGLTLLCSLDAILRSSAGVLGDIGVARPQPVSVPHCYLTHVSLAPTCPLCQPCSEVTPPAPHPRAATALGGRVVFATEESSPFDVAAVELEEPVPGFVAPRPADTFLPGEEVSVVGFGALGRACGPSVTTGVLSAVVGVAGRPVMLQTTCAVHGGSSGGPLVSSRSGRLLGIVASNTRDTSVGATYPHLNFCIPVTLLYPAVTRY
;
A
#
# COMPACT_ATOMS: atom_id res chain seq x y z
N CYS A 1 4.53 3.16 16.72
CA CYS A 1 4.13 2.88 18.12
C CYS A 1 2.90 1.98 18.12
N VAL A 2 2.49 1.44 19.26
CA VAL A 2 1.20 0.74 19.41
C VAL A 2 0.26 1.65 20.19
N VAL A 3 -0.99 1.72 19.75
CA VAL A 3 -2.08 2.37 20.48
C VAL A 3 -2.96 1.27 21.05
N SER A 4 -3.19 1.30 22.35
CA SER A 4 -4.11 0.41 23.07
C SER A 4 -5.31 1.21 23.58
N VAL A 5 -6.49 0.62 23.45
CA VAL A 5 -7.78 1.19 23.85
C VAL A 5 -8.51 0.14 24.69
N SER A 6 -8.85 0.49 25.93
CA SER A 6 -9.55 -0.40 26.86
C SER A 6 -10.71 0.31 27.54
N HIS A 7 -11.65 -0.47 28.11
CA HIS A 7 -12.65 0.13 28.99
C HIS A 7 -11.98 0.66 30.26
N PRO A 8 -12.55 1.71 30.89
CA PRO A 8 -11.94 2.37 32.05
C PRO A 8 -11.78 1.46 33.29
N ASN A 9 -12.52 0.34 33.34
CA ASN A 9 -12.46 -0.63 34.43
C ASN A 9 -11.70 -1.91 34.08
N ASP A 10 -11.25 -2.05 32.82
CA ASP A 10 -10.50 -3.23 32.41
C ASP A 10 -9.07 -3.13 32.93
N SER A 11 -8.51 -4.27 33.31
CA SER A 11 -7.08 -4.34 33.54
C SER A 11 -6.33 -4.03 32.23
N PRO A 12 -5.17 -3.37 32.26
CA PRO A 12 -4.40 -3.06 31.05
C PRO A 12 -3.93 -4.31 30.26
N GLU A 13 -4.19 -5.51 30.77
CA GLU A 13 -3.84 -6.81 30.18
C GLU A 13 -5.07 -7.63 29.71
N SER A 14 -6.29 -7.13 29.90
CA SER A 14 -7.53 -7.81 29.48
C SER A 14 -8.18 -7.14 28.27
N ASP A 15 -8.47 -7.93 27.23
CA ASP A 15 -9.36 -7.67 26.07
C ASP A 15 -9.32 -6.26 25.44
N ALA A 16 -8.17 -5.59 25.50
CA ALA A 16 -7.97 -4.26 24.96
C ALA A 16 -7.79 -4.31 23.42
N GLY A 17 -8.58 -3.52 22.70
CA GLY A 17 -8.36 -3.30 21.28
C GLY A 17 -7.00 -2.63 21.06
N SER A 18 -6.26 -3.04 20.02
CA SER A 18 -4.98 -2.42 19.69
C SER A 18 -4.80 -2.21 18.19
N CYS A 19 -4.04 -1.17 17.85
CA CYS A 19 -3.64 -0.89 16.47
C CYS A 19 -2.28 -0.19 16.44
N SER A 20 -1.75 -0.01 15.24
CA SER A 20 -0.55 0.79 15.06
C SER A 20 -0.86 2.28 15.15
N GLY A 21 0.14 3.04 15.56
CA GLY A 21 0.10 4.50 15.51
C GLY A 21 1.41 5.08 14.98
N VAL A 22 1.30 6.28 14.42
CA VAL A 22 2.43 7.09 13.96
C VAL A 22 2.55 8.31 14.86
N VAL A 23 3.73 8.49 15.45
CA VAL A 23 4.09 9.73 16.13
C VAL A 23 4.39 10.78 15.07
N LEU A 24 3.62 11.88 15.06
CA LEU A 24 3.72 12.93 14.06
C LEU A 24 4.52 14.15 14.53
N SER A 25 4.51 14.41 15.84
CA SER A 25 5.18 15.57 16.44
C SER A 25 5.55 15.26 17.89
N HIS A 26 6.63 15.89 18.35
CA HIS A 26 7.09 15.87 19.74
C HIS A 26 6.93 17.22 20.45
N SER A 27 6.32 18.22 19.81
CA SER A 27 5.95 19.49 20.44
C SER A 27 4.77 20.14 19.71
N PRO A 28 3.53 19.89 20.15
CA PRO A 28 3.14 18.91 21.16
C PRO A 28 3.32 17.46 20.65
N GLY A 29 3.41 16.53 21.59
CA GLY A 29 3.37 15.08 21.39
C GLY A 29 2.04 14.67 20.77
N LEU A 30 2.05 14.30 19.49
CA LEU A 30 0.87 13.92 18.71
C LEU A 30 1.06 12.54 18.08
N VAL A 31 0.03 11.72 18.20
CA VAL A 31 -0.05 10.40 17.57
C VAL A 31 -1.31 10.32 16.72
N LEU A 32 -1.17 9.72 15.54
CA LEU A 32 -2.26 9.41 14.62
C LEU A 32 -2.41 7.89 14.53
N CYS A 33 -3.64 7.39 14.61
CA CYS A 33 -3.96 5.98 14.38
C CYS A 33 -5.30 5.81 13.65
N ARG A 34 -5.67 4.56 13.33
CA ARG A 34 -6.96 4.25 12.66
C ARG A 34 -8.12 4.46 13.62
N GLY A 35 -9.20 5.09 13.16
CA GLY A 35 -10.38 5.39 13.97
C GLY A 35 -11.21 4.16 14.37
N ALA A 36 -11.20 3.10 13.54
CA ALA A 36 -12.05 1.91 13.72
C ALA A 36 -11.90 1.23 15.11
N ILE A 37 -10.74 1.34 15.75
CA ILE A 37 -10.48 0.81 17.10
C ILE A 37 -11.40 1.40 18.18
N PHE A 38 -11.98 2.58 17.93
CA PHE A 38 -12.89 3.25 18.85
C PHE A 38 -14.36 2.83 18.68
N THR A 39 -14.68 1.96 17.72
CA THR A 39 -16.06 1.50 17.43
C THR A 39 -16.82 1.01 18.69
N PRO A 40 -16.23 0.23 19.61
CA PRO A 40 -16.92 -0.24 20.81
C PRO A 40 -17.38 0.87 21.77
N PHE A 41 -16.85 2.08 21.63
CA PHE A 41 -17.15 3.22 22.50
C PHE A 41 -18.09 4.22 21.84
N LEU A 42 -18.48 4.04 20.58
CA LEU A 42 -19.39 4.97 19.89
C LEU A 42 -20.85 4.69 20.29
N ARG A 43 -21.58 5.75 20.68
CA ARG A 43 -22.99 5.65 21.11
C ARG A 43 -23.92 5.06 20.04
N ASP A 44 -23.67 5.38 18.76
CA ASP A 44 -24.44 4.94 17.59
C ASP A 44 -23.48 4.35 16.53
N SER A 45 -22.87 3.20 16.84
CA SER A 45 -21.65 2.69 16.19
C SER A 45 -21.67 2.65 14.65
N HIS A 46 -22.78 2.26 14.01
CA HIS A 46 -22.86 2.20 12.54
C HIS A 46 -23.15 3.56 11.89
N ASP A 47 -24.04 4.37 12.46
CA ASP A 47 -24.40 5.68 11.90
C ASP A 47 -23.33 6.75 12.17
N ALA A 48 -22.54 6.57 13.24
CA ALA A 48 -21.45 7.47 13.60
C ALA A 48 -20.41 7.61 12.47
N TRP A 49 -20.06 6.50 11.81
CA TRP A 49 -19.10 6.50 10.71
C TRP A 49 -19.64 7.11 9.40
N ALA A 50 -20.96 7.26 9.29
CA ALA A 50 -21.60 7.94 8.16
C ALA A 50 -21.59 9.47 8.29
N GLN A 51 -21.24 10.01 9.47
CA GLN A 51 -21.25 11.46 9.69
C GLN A 51 -20.12 12.16 8.91
N PRO A 52 -20.39 13.31 8.27
CA PRO A 52 -19.37 14.02 7.48
C PRO A 52 -18.40 14.85 8.33
N ARG A 53 -18.55 14.83 9.66
CA ARG A 53 -17.90 15.75 10.61
C ARG A 53 -17.10 14.98 11.66
N ALA A 54 -16.10 15.65 12.23
CA ALA A 54 -15.30 15.06 13.30
C ALA A 54 -16.15 14.71 14.52
N LEU A 55 -15.83 13.59 15.16
CA LEU A 55 -16.42 13.18 16.43
C LEU A 55 -15.45 13.57 17.56
N LEU A 56 -15.98 14.31 18.53
CA LEU A 56 -15.24 14.76 19.71
C LEU A 56 -15.29 13.69 20.82
N PRO A 57 -14.40 13.75 21.82
CA PRO A 57 -14.33 12.77 22.90
C PRO A 57 -15.66 12.48 23.60
N ASP A 58 -16.51 13.50 23.77
CA ASP A 58 -17.84 13.37 24.39
C ASP A 58 -18.80 12.43 23.63
N SER A 59 -18.50 12.16 22.35
CA SER A 59 -19.24 11.22 21.50
C SER A 59 -18.97 9.76 21.86
N LEU A 60 -17.93 9.50 22.68
CA LEU A 60 -17.54 8.15 23.11
C LEU A 60 -18.06 7.89 24.52
N GLN A 61 -18.76 6.77 24.72
CA GLN A 61 -19.23 6.29 26.02
C GLN A 61 -19.12 4.76 26.12
N PRO A 62 -18.54 4.21 27.22
CA PRO A 62 -17.81 4.95 28.25
C PRO A 62 -16.56 5.66 27.68
N CYS A 63 -15.98 6.62 28.41
CA CYS A 63 -14.73 7.24 27.98
C CYS A 63 -13.61 6.19 27.98
N PRO A 64 -12.94 5.91 26.84
CA PRO A 64 -11.91 4.88 26.78
C PRO A 64 -10.65 5.29 27.52
N HIS A 65 -9.96 4.31 28.10
CA HIS A 65 -8.59 4.50 28.58
C HIS A 65 -7.62 4.26 27.42
N LEU A 66 -6.68 5.19 27.21
CA LEU A 66 -5.79 5.18 26.04
C LEU A 66 -4.33 5.15 26.45
N LEU A 67 -3.60 4.18 25.90
CA LEU A 67 -2.18 4.01 26.13
C LEU A 67 -1.42 3.95 24.81
N VAL A 68 -0.26 4.60 24.78
CA VAL A 68 0.71 4.53 23.69
C VAL A 68 1.96 3.80 24.17
N LEU A 69 2.28 2.69 23.49
CA LEU A 69 3.46 1.88 23.75
C LEU A 69 4.54 2.20 22.71
N ARG A 70 5.76 2.45 23.18
CA ARG A 70 6.91 2.71 22.32
C ARG A 70 8.19 2.04 22.84
N PRO A 71 9.15 1.74 21.95
CA PRO A 71 10.46 1.32 22.41
C PRO A 71 11.17 2.50 23.11
N PRO A 72 12.07 2.21 24.07
CA PRO A 72 12.89 3.23 24.70
C PRO A 72 13.75 4.01 23.68
N PRO A 73 14.15 5.25 23.99
CA PRO A 73 14.86 6.12 23.04
C PRO A 73 16.25 5.62 22.62
N HIS A 74 16.83 4.65 23.35
CA HIS A 74 18.16 4.10 23.07
C HIS A 74 18.14 2.76 22.32
N THR A 75 16.97 2.19 22.06
CA THR A 75 16.89 1.07 21.11
C THR A 75 17.11 1.66 19.72
N HIS A 76 18.14 1.18 19.02
CA HIS A 76 18.30 1.45 17.60
C HIS A 76 16.98 1.08 16.91
N GLY A 77 16.16 2.08 16.58
CA GLY A 77 14.99 1.87 15.73
C GLY A 77 15.47 1.23 14.43
N PRO A 78 14.63 0.42 13.76
CA PRO A 78 15.08 -0.25 12.55
C PRO A 78 15.58 0.81 11.56
N THR A 79 16.84 0.68 11.14
CA THR A 79 17.45 1.61 10.20
C THR A 79 16.65 1.55 8.90
N LEU A 80 15.87 2.60 8.62
CA LEU A 80 14.99 2.73 7.45
C LEU A 80 15.79 3.03 6.17
N THR A 81 16.83 2.24 5.90
CA THR A 81 17.68 2.30 4.71
C THR A 81 17.55 1.00 3.92
N LEU A 82 17.35 1.09 2.61
CA LEU A 82 17.14 -0.09 1.76
C LEU A 82 18.34 -1.06 1.69
N ASP A 83 19.56 -0.58 1.96
CA ASP A 83 20.82 -1.28 1.65
C ASP A 83 21.78 -1.45 2.84
N ALA A 84 21.38 -1.11 4.07
CA ALA A 84 22.25 -1.35 5.23
C ALA A 84 22.13 -2.81 5.68
N PRO A 85 23.24 -3.52 5.96
CA PRO A 85 23.16 -4.81 6.64
C PRO A 85 22.40 -4.62 7.96
N ALA A 86 21.51 -5.58 8.27
CA ALA A 86 20.79 -5.58 9.54
C ALA A 86 21.80 -5.39 10.68
N ALA A 87 21.72 -4.25 11.37
CA ALA A 87 22.51 -4.07 12.57
C ALA A 87 22.09 -5.18 13.57
N PRO A 88 23.03 -5.86 14.25
CA PRO A 88 22.65 -6.83 15.26
C PRO A 88 21.77 -6.15 16.29
N CYS A 89 20.58 -6.71 16.53
CA CYS A 89 19.75 -6.32 17.66
C CYS A 89 20.56 -6.53 18.93
N GLY A 90 21.13 -5.46 19.48
CA GLY A 90 21.74 -5.51 20.81
C GLY A 90 20.65 -5.82 21.83
N ASP A 91 21.00 -6.60 22.85
CA ASP A 91 20.13 -6.92 23.99
C ASP A 91 19.60 -5.61 24.60
N ALA A 92 18.35 -5.26 24.26
CA ALA A 92 17.70 -4.07 24.77
C ALA A 92 17.25 -4.36 26.21
N VAL A 93 18.14 -4.09 27.16
CA VAL A 93 17.81 -4.04 28.59
C VAL A 93 17.00 -2.78 28.86
N GLY A 94 15.71 -2.79 28.51
CA GLY A 94 14.79 -1.69 28.77
C GLY A 94 13.39 -2.01 28.26
N GLY A 95 12.43 -2.21 29.17
CA GLY A 95 11.04 -2.51 28.83
C GLY A 95 10.36 -1.38 28.03
N LEU A 96 9.25 -1.71 27.37
CA LEU A 96 8.44 -0.74 26.62
C LEU A 96 7.99 0.42 27.50
N GLN A 97 8.12 1.64 26.97
CA GLN A 97 7.58 2.83 27.62
C GLN A 97 6.08 2.91 27.35
N ARG A 98 5.32 3.18 28.41
CA ARG A 98 3.86 3.37 28.38
C ARG A 98 3.55 4.84 28.62
N HIS A 99 2.75 5.45 27.76
CA HIS A 99 2.33 6.84 27.90
C HIS A 99 0.81 6.93 27.83
N GLU A 100 0.20 7.62 28.78
CA GLU A 100 -1.21 7.96 28.68
C GLU A 100 -1.47 8.91 27.51
N ALA A 101 -2.57 8.67 26.82
CA ALA A 101 -3.02 9.46 25.70
C ALA A 101 -4.42 10.01 25.94
N GLN A 102 -4.74 11.11 25.28
CA GLN A 102 -6.06 11.72 25.27
C GLN A 102 -6.54 11.80 23.83
N LEU A 103 -7.77 11.36 23.58
CA LEU A 103 -8.41 11.55 22.29
C LEU A 103 -8.69 13.05 22.09
N LEU A 104 -8.25 13.60 20.97
CA LEU A 104 -8.57 14.96 20.55
C LEU A 104 -9.83 14.96 19.68
N ALA A 105 -9.85 14.11 18.66
CA ALA A 105 -11.00 13.88 17.79
C ALA A 105 -10.80 12.63 16.91
N LEU A 106 -11.92 12.05 16.46
CA LEU A 106 -11.96 11.16 15.30
C LEU A 106 -12.35 12.01 14.08
N VAL A 107 -11.57 11.95 13.00
CA VAL A 107 -11.76 12.82 11.83
C VAL A 107 -11.87 11.99 10.55
N PRO A 108 -12.91 12.20 9.72
CA PRO A 108 -13.02 11.54 8.42
C PRO A 108 -12.14 12.23 7.37
N CYS A 109 -11.43 11.43 6.57
CA CYS A 109 -10.66 11.89 5.41
C CYS A 109 -11.53 11.86 4.15
N SER A 110 -12.22 12.96 3.87
CA SER A 110 -13.18 13.04 2.75
C SER A 110 -12.54 12.81 1.37
N ALA A 111 -11.29 13.27 1.15
CA ALA A 111 -10.59 13.05 -0.11
C ALA A 111 -10.29 11.55 -0.35
N PHE A 112 -9.87 10.84 0.70
CA PHE A 112 -9.64 9.40 0.64
C PHE A 112 -10.96 8.63 0.47
N GLN A 113 -12.02 9.01 1.19
CA GLN A 113 -13.35 8.41 1.03
C GLN A 113 -13.86 8.54 -0.42
N ARG A 114 -13.77 9.74 -1.01
CA ARG A 114 -14.14 9.97 -2.43
C ARG A 114 -13.31 9.11 -3.38
N ALA A 115 -12.00 9.00 -3.14
CA ALA A 115 -11.11 8.18 -3.95
C ALA A 115 -11.44 6.68 -3.84
N LEU A 116 -11.71 6.20 -2.62
CA LEU A 116 -12.10 4.82 -2.33
C LEU A 116 -13.40 4.45 -3.05
N LEU A 117 -14.43 5.29 -2.95
CA LEU A 117 -15.73 5.05 -3.61
C LEU A 117 -15.61 5.02 -5.15
N ARG A 118 -14.73 5.86 -5.73
CA ARG A 118 -14.48 5.88 -7.18
C ARG A 118 -13.66 4.68 -7.65
N ALA A 119 -12.66 4.26 -6.88
CA ALA A 119 -11.76 3.16 -7.24
C ALA A 119 -12.38 1.79 -7.01
N PHE A 120 -13.20 1.65 -5.96
CA PHE A 120 -13.77 0.38 -5.52
C PHE A 120 -15.30 0.47 -5.45
N GLY A 121 -15.95 0.54 -6.61
CA GLY A 121 -17.42 0.60 -6.71
C GLY A 121 -18.12 -0.53 -5.94
N HIS A 122 -19.40 -0.33 -5.62
CA HIS A 122 -20.20 -1.27 -4.81
C HIS A 122 -20.47 -2.62 -5.47
N THR A 123 -20.23 -2.76 -6.77
CA THR A 123 -20.56 -3.94 -7.58
C THR A 123 -19.60 -5.11 -7.41
N ASP A 124 -18.41 -4.86 -6.87
CA ASP A 124 -17.27 -5.77 -6.98
C ASP A 124 -16.97 -6.57 -5.71
N ARG A 125 -17.86 -6.53 -4.71
CA ARG A 125 -17.75 -7.24 -3.41
C ARG A 125 -16.38 -7.08 -2.75
N TRP A 126 -15.91 -5.84 -2.66
CA TRP A 126 -14.64 -5.52 -2.02
C TRP A 126 -14.78 -5.49 -0.50
N CYS A 127 -13.93 -6.23 0.19
CA CYS A 127 -13.81 -6.22 1.65
C CYS A 127 -12.40 -5.79 2.06
N PHE A 128 -12.29 -5.08 3.18
CA PHE A 128 -11.04 -4.50 3.65
C PHE A 128 -10.87 -4.82 5.13
N GLY A 129 -9.78 -5.51 5.50
CA GLY A 129 -9.58 -6.04 6.85
C GLY A 129 -9.23 -7.52 6.85
N GLY A 130 -8.85 -8.01 8.03
CA GLY A 130 -8.46 -9.39 8.25
C GLY A 130 -9.43 -10.08 9.19
N ASP A 131 -10.40 -10.80 8.63
CA ASP A 131 -10.72 -12.17 9.02
C ASP A 131 -11.60 -12.83 7.95
N VAL A 132 -11.36 -14.12 7.72
CA VAL A 132 -12.12 -14.96 6.77
C VAL A 132 -13.35 -15.57 7.44
N GLU A 133 -13.33 -15.68 8.77
CA GLU A 133 -14.34 -16.37 9.57
C GLU A 133 -15.55 -15.48 9.93
N ASP A 134 -15.38 -14.15 9.91
CA ASP A 134 -16.48 -13.17 10.07
C ASP A 134 -17.28 -12.91 8.77
N ARG A 135 -17.16 -13.80 7.77
CA ARG A 135 -17.81 -13.64 6.45
C ARG A 135 -19.29 -14.06 6.42
N ASP A 136 -19.72 -14.90 7.35
CA ASP A 136 -21.08 -15.48 7.40
C ASP A 136 -22.05 -14.69 8.29
N SER A 137 -21.54 -13.79 9.12
CA SER A 137 -22.35 -12.78 9.78
C SER A 137 -22.56 -11.63 8.79
N ASN A 138 -23.74 -11.00 8.78
CA ASN A 138 -23.94 -9.66 8.21
C ASN A 138 -23.10 -8.58 8.97
N ALA A 139 -21.90 -8.95 9.45
CA ALA A 139 -21.00 -8.15 10.24
C ALA A 139 -20.26 -7.18 9.32
N ASN A 140 -20.89 -6.03 9.22
CA ASN A 140 -20.28 -4.72 9.14
C ASN A 140 -19.45 -4.43 7.88
N ASP A 141 -20.01 -3.59 7.03
CA ASP A 141 -19.30 -2.90 5.96
C ASP A 141 -18.23 -1.96 6.57
N ASP A 142 -17.07 -2.52 6.89
CA ASP A 142 -15.92 -1.84 7.51
C ASP A 142 -15.41 -0.66 6.65
N ARG A 143 -15.89 -0.56 5.40
CA ARG A 143 -15.72 0.59 4.51
C ARG A 143 -16.11 1.91 5.16
N GLY A 144 -17.11 1.90 6.04
CA GLY A 144 -17.54 3.08 6.79
C GLY A 144 -16.44 3.67 7.66
N SER A 145 -15.62 2.84 8.31
CA SER A 145 -14.60 3.29 9.26
C SER A 145 -13.21 3.49 8.62
N LEU A 146 -12.94 2.92 7.43
CA LEU A 146 -11.61 2.95 6.77
C LEU A 146 -11.02 4.36 6.58
N HIS A 147 -11.88 5.34 6.36
CA HIS A 147 -11.46 6.70 6.08
C HIS A 147 -11.36 7.57 7.34
N TRP A 148 -11.55 7.00 8.53
CA TRP A 148 -11.50 7.70 9.80
C TRP A 148 -10.18 7.52 10.52
N PHE A 149 -9.66 8.62 11.06
CA PHE A 149 -8.39 8.66 11.78
C PHE A 149 -8.57 9.33 13.14
N ALA A 150 -7.91 8.78 14.16
CA ALA A 150 -7.95 9.31 15.51
C ALA A 150 -6.69 10.15 15.79
N TRP A 151 -6.91 11.38 16.27
CA TRP A 151 -5.84 12.26 16.75
C TRP A 151 -5.70 12.13 18.25
N LEU A 152 -4.51 11.76 18.70
CA LEU A 152 -4.20 11.57 20.11
C LEU A 152 -3.15 12.57 20.58
N ARG A 153 -3.43 13.19 21.73
CA ARG A 153 -2.47 13.98 22.49
C ARG A 153 -1.76 13.07 23.48
N VAL A 154 -0.43 13.10 23.47
CA VAL A 154 0.39 12.25 24.37
C VAL A 154 1.42 13.14 25.08
N PRO A 155 1.08 13.70 26.26
CA PRO A 155 1.98 14.62 26.99
C PRO A 155 3.34 14.02 27.31
N GLY A 156 3.41 12.72 27.58
CA GLY A 156 4.67 12.01 27.83
C GLY A 156 5.63 11.94 26.64
N LEU A 157 5.22 12.37 25.44
CA LEU A 157 6.07 12.46 24.25
C LEU A 157 6.61 13.87 23.98
N ASP A 158 6.24 14.85 24.78
CA ASP A 158 6.69 16.23 24.62
C ASP A 158 8.20 16.34 24.85
N THR A 159 8.86 17.10 23.97
CA THR A 159 10.26 17.45 24.14
C THR A 159 10.47 18.95 23.89
N PRO A 160 11.39 19.62 24.62
CA PRO A 160 11.60 21.07 24.49
C PRO A 160 11.99 21.55 23.09
N ARG A 161 12.55 20.67 22.26
CA ARG A 161 12.93 20.93 20.85
C ARG A 161 12.23 19.95 19.90
N GLY A 162 11.05 19.47 20.28
CA GLY A 162 10.31 18.50 19.49
C GLY A 162 9.99 19.05 18.10
N SER A 163 10.29 18.26 17.08
CA SER A 163 9.94 18.57 15.71
C SER A 163 8.87 17.62 15.20
N TRP A 164 8.32 17.96 14.05
CA TRP A 164 7.51 17.02 13.29
C TRP A 164 8.36 15.89 12.73
N THR A 165 7.76 14.71 12.62
CA THR A 165 8.31 13.61 11.83
C THR A 165 8.51 14.09 10.40
N PRO A 166 9.71 13.89 9.81
CA PRO A 166 9.96 14.32 8.44
C PRO A 166 8.98 13.68 7.47
N ARG A 167 8.43 14.48 6.56
CA ARG A 167 7.38 14.05 5.63
C ARG A 167 7.58 14.56 4.22
N ALA A 168 6.88 13.93 3.29
CA ALA A 168 6.83 14.28 1.89
C ALA A 168 5.38 14.24 1.40
N SER A 169 5.11 14.91 0.28
CA SER A 169 3.76 14.92 -0.28
C SER A 169 3.47 13.63 -1.04
N ALA A 170 2.27 13.07 -0.86
CA ALA A 170 1.81 11.94 -1.68
C ALA A 170 1.70 12.32 -3.18
N SER A 171 1.55 13.62 -3.50
CA SER A 171 1.51 14.11 -4.87
C SER A 171 2.80 13.87 -5.66
N SER A 172 3.94 13.68 -4.99
CA SER A 172 5.20 13.35 -5.66
C SER A 172 5.39 11.86 -5.95
N LEU A 173 4.50 10.99 -5.44
CA LEU A 173 4.61 9.53 -5.61
C LEU A 173 4.45 9.12 -7.07
N ARG A 174 5.24 8.12 -7.48
CA ARG A 174 5.14 7.49 -8.81
C ARG A 174 4.88 6.00 -8.69
N LYS A 175 4.11 5.44 -9.62
CA LYS A 175 3.93 3.98 -9.71
C LYS A 175 5.29 3.29 -9.93
N GLY A 176 5.54 2.22 -9.20
CA GLY A 176 6.82 1.50 -9.18
C GLY A 176 7.88 2.11 -8.25
N GLU A 177 7.63 3.26 -7.63
CA GLU A 177 8.55 3.85 -6.65
C GLU A 177 8.59 3.03 -5.36
N GLY A 178 9.78 2.76 -4.83
CA GLY A 178 9.97 1.99 -3.61
C GLY A 178 9.42 2.68 -2.36
N LEU A 179 8.80 1.89 -1.48
CA LEU A 179 8.14 2.33 -0.26
C LEU A 179 8.46 1.37 0.89
N LEU A 180 8.58 1.93 2.11
CA LEU A 180 8.63 1.17 3.35
C LEU A 180 7.35 1.40 4.16
N ALA A 181 6.60 0.35 4.44
CA ALA A 181 5.51 0.37 5.41
C ALA A 181 6.03 -0.07 6.79
N CYS A 182 5.64 0.64 7.84
CA CYS A 182 6.00 0.34 9.22
C CYS A 182 4.75 0.30 10.09
N GLY A 183 4.51 -0.84 10.71
CA GLY A 183 3.41 -1.05 11.63
C GLY A 183 3.75 -2.17 12.63
N SER A 184 2.89 -2.34 13.62
CA SER A 184 3.08 -3.30 14.71
C SER A 184 1.94 -4.32 14.70
N PRO A 185 2.01 -5.36 13.85
CA PRO A 185 0.96 -6.37 13.81
C PRO A 185 0.86 -7.07 15.16
N PHE A 186 -0.33 -7.26 15.71
CA PHE A 186 -0.49 -7.88 17.04
C PHE A 186 0.36 -7.22 18.14
N GLY A 187 0.70 -5.94 17.98
CA GLY A 187 1.73 -5.26 18.77
C GLY A 187 1.40 -5.12 20.25
N ALA A 188 0.14 -5.26 20.67
CA ALA A 188 -0.22 -5.32 22.09
C ALA A 188 -0.07 -6.72 22.69
N LEU A 189 -0.12 -7.79 21.87
CA LEU A 189 0.01 -9.18 22.33
C LEU A 189 1.47 -9.57 22.56
N CYS A 190 2.34 -9.23 21.62
CA CYS A 190 3.78 -9.49 21.72
C CYS A 190 4.58 -8.31 21.14
N PRO A 191 4.64 -7.18 21.87
CA PRO A 191 5.34 -5.99 21.41
C PRO A 191 6.83 -6.25 21.13
N ASP A 192 7.48 -7.11 21.92
CA ASP A 192 8.91 -7.41 21.75
C ASP A 192 9.24 -8.02 20.38
N LEU A 193 8.30 -8.77 19.78
CA LEU A 193 8.50 -9.39 18.48
C LEU A 193 8.02 -8.52 17.31
N PHE A 194 6.89 -7.83 17.48
CA PHE A 194 6.18 -7.24 16.35
C PHE A 194 6.26 -5.71 16.25
N LEU A 195 6.76 -5.03 17.28
CA LEU A 195 6.79 -3.57 17.31
C LEU A 195 7.64 -3.00 16.16
N ASN A 196 7.05 -2.07 15.39
CA ASN A 196 7.70 -1.41 14.25
C ASN A 196 8.23 -2.39 13.19
N THR A 197 7.48 -3.47 12.92
CA THR A 197 7.75 -4.37 11.80
C THR A 197 7.75 -3.59 10.48
N LEU A 198 8.78 -3.83 9.66
CA LEU A 198 8.93 -3.22 8.34
C LEU A 198 8.49 -4.16 7.23
N SER A 199 7.79 -3.60 6.25
CA SER A 199 7.46 -4.26 5.00
C SER A 199 7.89 -3.37 3.83
N LYS A 200 8.59 -3.95 2.86
CA LYS A 200 9.04 -3.26 1.65
C LYS A 200 8.12 -3.61 0.49
N GLY A 201 7.82 -2.62 -0.33
CA GLY A 201 7.12 -2.79 -1.59
C GLY A 201 7.34 -1.58 -2.48
N VAL A 202 6.45 -1.41 -3.45
CA VAL A 202 6.37 -0.25 -4.33
C VAL A 202 5.00 0.41 -4.24
N VAL A 203 4.92 1.64 -4.72
CA VAL A 203 3.64 2.28 -5.06
C VAL A 203 3.04 1.54 -6.25
N SER A 204 2.05 0.69 -6.00
CA SER A 204 1.41 -0.11 -7.03
C SER A 204 0.43 0.68 -7.87
N ASN A 205 -0.37 1.55 -7.24
CA ASN A 205 -1.32 2.41 -7.93
C ASN A 205 -1.66 3.65 -7.09
N LEU A 206 -2.25 4.65 -7.73
CA LEU A 206 -2.55 5.96 -7.14
C LEU A 206 -3.92 6.42 -7.64
N ALA A 207 -4.71 7.03 -6.76
CA ALA A 207 -6.03 7.53 -7.10
C ALA A 207 -6.45 8.71 -6.22
N GLY A 208 -7.38 9.52 -6.75
CA GLY A 208 -7.93 10.69 -6.06
C GLY A 208 -7.06 11.94 -6.15
N GLU A 209 -7.61 13.05 -5.64
CA GLU A 209 -6.94 14.34 -5.58
C GLU A 209 -5.62 14.23 -4.81
N GLU A 210 -4.52 14.68 -5.43
CA GLU A 210 -3.16 14.63 -4.86
C GLU A 210 -2.77 13.24 -4.30
N ASN A 211 -3.21 12.18 -4.98
CA ASN A 211 -2.96 10.79 -4.57
C ASN A 211 -3.49 10.48 -3.16
N ALA A 212 -4.69 10.96 -2.84
CA ALA A 212 -5.34 10.70 -1.56
C ALA A 212 -5.38 9.20 -1.20
N LEU A 213 -5.57 8.34 -2.19
CA LEU A 213 -5.54 6.88 -2.10
C LEU A 213 -4.28 6.34 -2.79
N VAL A 214 -3.50 5.55 -2.05
CA VAL A 214 -2.30 4.88 -2.56
C VAL A 214 -2.44 3.38 -2.33
N LEU A 215 -2.12 2.58 -3.35
CA LEU A 215 -1.97 1.14 -3.23
C LEU A 215 -0.50 0.76 -3.23
N THR A 216 -0.14 -0.21 -2.40
CA THR A 216 1.19 -0.82 -2.37
C THR A 216 1.10 -2.33 -2.32
N ASP A 217 2.10 -3.02 -2.87
CA ASP A 217 2.31 -4.45 -2.70
C ASP A 217 3.16 -4.79 -1.46
N ALA A 218 3.54 -3.78 -0.66
CA ALA A 218 4.15 -4.00 0.64
C ALA A 218 3.21 -4.81 1.53
N ARG A 219 3.64 -5.99 1.93
CA ARG A 219 2.83 -6.95 2.69
C ARG A 219 2.68 -6.50 4.14
N CYS A 220 1.62 -5.76 4.42
CA CYS A 220 1.25 -5.38 5.77
C CYS A 220 0.35 -6.46 6.38
N LEU A 221 0.54 -6.76 7.66
CA LEU A 221 -0.23 -7.76 8.40
C LEU A 221 -1.34 -7.09 9.22
N PRO A 222 -2.39 -7.81 9.66
CA PRO A 222 -3.41 -7.26 10.54
C PRO A 222 -2.82 -6.64 11.81
N GLY A 223 -3.39 -5.52 12.25
CA GLY A 223 -2.88 -4.72 13.37
C GLY A 223 -1.85 -3.66 12.96
N THR A 224 -1.35 -3.69 11.72
CA THR A 224 -0.50 -2.62 11.18
C THR A 224 -1.27 -1.35 10.81
N GLU A 225 -2.59 -1.39 10.82
CA GLU A 225 -3.43 -0.24 10.49
C GLU A 225 -3.21 0.92 11.46
N GLY A 226 -3.15 2.14 10.92
CA GLY A 226 -2.67 3.32 11.62
C GLY A 226 -1.15 3.47 11.62
N GLY A 227 -0.41 2.47 11.10
CA GLY A 227 1.04 2.54 10.85
C GLY A 227 1.40 3.46 9.69
N GLY A 228 2.68 3.79 9.54
CA GLY A 228 3.17 4.78 8.58
C GLY A 228 3.77 4.15 7.33
N ALA A 229 3.61 4.82 6.20
CA ALA A 229 4.30 4.50 4.96
C ALA A 229 5.30 5.61 4.61
N PHE A 230 6.53 5.21 4.30
CA PHE A 230 7.68 6.08 4.20
C PHE A 230 8.35 5.95 2.84
N LEU A 231 8.67 7.10 2.24
CA LEU A 231 9.59 7.19 1.13
C LEU A 231 11.03 7.18 1.65
N PRO A 232 11.88 6.26 1.18
CA PRO A 232 13.32 6.31 1.42
C PRO A 232 13.90 7.61 0.84
N SER A 233 14.84 8.23 1.56
CA SER A 233 15.52 9.43 1.09
C SER A 233 16.94 9.50 1.67
N PRO A 234 17.92 10.12 0.98
CA PRO A 234 19.29 10.25 1.46
C PRO A 234 19.39 10.94 2.83
N THR A 235 18.49 11.88 3.11
CA THR A 235 18.43 12.59 4.41
C THR A 235 17.58 11.85 5.45
N GLY A 236 17.34 10.56 5.24
CA GLY A 236 16.42 9.74 6.01
C GLY A 236 15.01 9.68 5.42
N PRO A 237 14.22 8.69 5.88
CA PRO A 237 12.88 8.40 5.40
C PRO A 237 11.92 9.57 5.62
N ARG A 238 10.93 9.69 4.73
CA ARG A 238 9.89 10.70 4.78
C ARG A 238 8.52 10.03 4.84
N LEU A 239 7.75 10.30 5.88
CA LEU A 239 6.38 9.81 5.99
C LEU A 239 5.50 10.43 4.87
N VAL A 240 4.74 9.60 4.16
CA VAL A 240 3.87 10.04 3.04
C VAL A 240 2.41 9.64 3.20
N ALA A 241 2.15 8.51 3.86
CA ALA A 241 0.82 7.96 4.00
C ALA A 241 0.68 7.13 5.27
N VAL A 242 -0.54 6.76 5.60
CA VAL A 242 -0.92 5.92 6.75
C VAL A 242 -1.62 4.66 6.24
N ILE A 243 -1.31 3.51 6.82
CA ILE A 243 -1.94 2.23 6.49
C ILE A 243 -3.41 2.28 6.92
N ALA A 244 -4.32 2.27 5.96
CA ALA A 244 -5.77 2.27 6.22
C ALA A 244 -6.32 0.85 6.35
N ALA A 245 -5.86 -0.07 5.49
CA ALA A 245 -6.17 -1.50 5.58
C ALA A 245 -4.99 -2.34 5.09
N SER A 246 -4.58 -3.33 5.90
CA SER A 246 -3.51 -4.26 5.58
C SER A 246 -3.89 -5.25 4.47
N PHE A 247 -5.16 -5.69 4.48
CA PHE A 247 -5.70 -6.64 3.51
C PHE A 247 -6.86 -6.09 2.69
N CYS A 248 -6.83 -6.39 1.40
CA CYS A 248 -7.91 -6.13 0.47
C CYS A 248 -8.35 -7.45 -0.16
N TRP A 249 -9.66 -7.64 -0.24
CA TRP A 249 -10.29 -8.81 -0.81
C TRP A 249 -11.28 -8.38 -1.90
N LYS A 250 -11.37 -9.15 -2.97
CA LYS A 250 -12.40 -9.01 -4.00
C LYS A 250 -13.20 -10.32 -4.05
N GLY A 251 -14.39 -10.33 -3.48
CA GLY A 251 -15.09 -11.58 -3.18
C GLY A 251 -14.26 -12.47 -2.25
N ALA A 252 -14.01 -13.72 -2.63
CA ALA A 252 -13.18 -14.66 -1.87
C ALA A 252 -11.67 -14.55 -2.17
N GLU A 253 -11.27 -13.67 -3.09
CA GLU A 253 -9.88 -13.58 -3.55
C GLU A 253 -9.10 -12.53 -2.78
N TRP A 254 -8.01 -12.96 -2.15
CA TRP A 254 -7.05 -12.04 -1.54
C TRP A 254 -6.28 -11.33 -2.65
N VAL A 255 -6.27 -10.00 -2.61
CA VAL A 255 -5.62 -9.18 -3.63
C VAL A 255 -4.13 -9.02 -3.33
N GLY A 256 -3.66 -9.19 -2.08
CA GLY A 256 -2.23 -9.01 -1.78
C GLY A 256 -1.72 -7.59 -2.03
N LEU A 257 -2.62 -6.60 -1.93
CA LEU A 257 -2.31 -5.18 -1.93
C LEU A 257 -2.79 -4.56 -0.62
N THR A 258 -2.04 -3.57 -0.14
CA THR A 258 -2.35 -2.78 1.05
C THR A 258 -2.84 -1.39 0.65
N LEU A 259 -3.85 -0.90 1.37
CA LEU A 259 -4.43 0.43 1.18
C LEU A 259 -3.79 1.45 2.12
N LEU A 260 -3.34 2.55 1.54
CA LEU A 260 -2.80 3.68 2.28
C LEU A 260 -3.60 4.95 1.98
N CYS A 261 -3.76 5.78 3.01
CA CYS A 261 -4.34 7.11 2.93
C CYS A 261 -3.22 8.16 3.01
N SER A 262 -3.20 9.10 2.06
CA SER A 262 -2.24 10.20 2.02
C SER A 262 -2.24 11.00 3.33
N LEU A 263 -1.06 11.20 3.92
CA LEU A 263 -0.94 12.01 5.13
C LEU A 263 -1.37 13.45 4.88
N ASP A 264 -1.06 14.02 3.72
CA ASP A 264 -1.49 15.38 3.36
C ASP A 264 -3.01 15.50 3.30
N ALA A 265 -3.70 14.47 2.79
CA ALA A 265 -5.15 14.43 2.77
C ALA A 265 -5.73 14.39 4.20
N ILE A 266 -5.15 13.57 5.08
CA ILE A 266 -5.55 13.51 6.50
C ILE A 266 -5.32 14.88 7.18
N LEU A 267 -4.13 15.47 7.03
CA LEU A 267 -3.79 16.79 7.60
C LEU A 267 -4.68 17.92 7.07
N ARG A 268 -5.14 17.84 5.82
CA ARG A 268 -6.13 18.78 5.29
C ARG A 268 -7.49 18.59 5.92
N SER A 269 -7.97 17.35 6.03
CA SER A 269 -9.25 17.04 6.68
C SER A 269 -9.26 17.39 8.17
N SER A 270 -8.11 17.34 8.84
CA SER A 270 -7.96 17.64 10.26
C SER A 270 -7.56 19.09 10.56
N ALA A 271 -7.65 20.01 9.59
CA ALA A 271 -7.21 21.40 9.74
C ALA A 271 -7.84 22.12 10.93
N GLY A 272 -9.15 21.96 11.14
CA GLY A 272 -9.87 22.59 12.26
C GLY A 272 -9.38 22.09 13.61
N VAL A 273 -9.39 20.76 13.80
CA VAL A 273 -8.91 20.11 15.04
C VAL A 273 -7.47 20.50 15.39
N LEU A 274 -6.58 20.56 14.39
CA LEU A 274 -5.19 20.97 14.60
C LEU A 274 -5.06 22.47 14.90
N GLY A 275 -5.92 23.30 14.30
CA GLY A 275 -5.98 24.73 14.56
C GLY A 275 -6.42 25.05 15.99
N ASP A 276 -7.44 24.34 16.49
CA ASP A 276 -8.00 24.54 17.84
C ASP A 276 -6.97 24.27 18.95
N ILE A 277 -6.04 23.34 18.71
CA ILE A 277 -4.93 23.02 19.64
C ILE A 277 -3.66 23.85 19.37
N GLY A 278 -3.72 24.85 18.49
CA GLY A 278 -2.61 25.76 18.19
C GLY A 278 -1.44 25.11 17.42
N VAL A 279 -1.69 23.99 16.73
CA VAL A 279 -0.65 23.25 16.02
C VAL A 279 -0.54 23.72 14.57
N ALA A 280 0.53 24.46 14.29
CA ALA A 280 0.84 24.87 12.93
C ALA A 280 1.21 23.65 12.08
N ARG A 281 0.45 23.42 10.99
CA ARG A 281 0.81 22.43 9.97
C ARG A 281 2.09 22.88 9.29
N PRO A 282 3.18 22.09 9.31
CA PRO A 282 4.34 22.48 8.53
C PRO A 282 3.99 22.40 7.04
N GLN A 283 4.81 23.01 6.18
CA GLN A 283 4.69 22.85 4.72
C GLN A 283 5.30 21.49 4.32
N PRO A 284 4.64 20.69 3.46
CA PRO A 284 5.26 19.46 2.95
C PRO A 284 6.50 19.85 2.15
N VAL A 285 7.61 19.14 2.38
CA VAL A 285 8.81 19.36 1.56
C VAL A 285 8.63 18.53 0.30
N SER A 286 8.67 19.19 -0.86
CA SER A 286 8.84 18.49 -2.14
C SER A 286 10.19 17.81 -2.09
N VAL A 287 10.22 16.48 -2.04
CA VAL A 287 11.50 15.76 -2.10
C VAL A 287 11.97 15.89 -3.55
N PRO A 288 13.12 16.54 -3.83
CA PRO A 288 13.74 16.38 -5.13
C PRO A 288 13.96 14.89 -5.31
N HIS A 289 13.60 14.36 -6.48
CA HIS A 289 13.70 12.93 -6.76
C HIS A 289 15.17 12.55 -6.60
N CYS A 290 15.50 11.98 -5.46
CA CYS A 290 16.85 11.55 -5.18
C CYS A 290 17.01 10.25 -5.95
N TYR A 291 17.78 10.33 -7.04
CA TYR A 291 18.48 9.19 -7.59
C TYR A 291 19.41 8.68 -6.49
N LEU A 292 18.88 7.94 -5.50
CA LEU A 292 19.71 7.05 -4.72
C LEU A 292 20.30 6.11 -5.76
N THR A 293 21.58 6.33 -6.03
CA THR A 293 22.46 5.49 -6.83
C THR A 293 22.66 4.18 -6.08
N HIS A 294 21.59 3.41 -5.99
CA HIS A 294 21.49 1.99 -6.22
C HIS A 294 19.98 1.74 -6.40
N VAL A 295 19.61 1.38 -7.63
CA VAL A 295 18.26 0.91 -8.01
C VAL A 295 17.22 2.04 -8.18
N SER A 296 17.58 3.07 -8.98
CA SER A 296 16.58 3.81 -9.78
C SER A 296 16.08 2.89 -10.90
N LEU A 297 14.98 2.18 -10.66
CA LEU A 297 14.34 1.30 -11.64
C LEU A 297 13.08 1.92 -12.21
N ALA A 298 13.24 3.06 -12.88
CA ALA A 298 12.31 3.54 -13.92
C ALA A 298 12.83 4.80 -14.65
N PRO A 299 13.93 4.72 -15.42
CA PRO A 299 14.01 5.60 -16.60
C PRO A 299 13.85 4.86 -17.94
N THR A 300 13.87 3.53 -17.96
CA THR A 300 13.96 2.77 -19.23
C THR A 300 12.77 1.87 -19.54
N CYS A 301 11.75 1.81 -18.68
CA CYS A 301 10.45 1.24 -19.07
C CYS A 301 9.61 2.37 -19.72
N PRO A 302 9.37 2.37 -21.03
CA PRO A 302 8.55 3.39 -21.70
C PRO A 302 7.10 3.41 -21.20
N LEU A 303 6.62 2.32 -20.58
CA LEU A 303 5.32 2.27 -19.90
C LEU A 303 5.30 2.98 -18.53
N CYS A 304 6.47 3.31 -17.98
CA CYS A 304 6.65 3.95 -16.67
C CYS A 304 7.41 5.29 -16.75
N GLN A 305 7.66 5.82 -17.96
CA GLN A 305 8.44 7.05 -18.13
C GLN A 305 7.70 8.29 -17.56
N PRO A 306 8.44 9.22 -16.93
CA PRO A 306 7.91 10.52 -16.55
C PRO A 306 7.65 11.34 -17.83
N CYS A 307 6.45 11.91 -17.96
CA CYS A 307 6.23 13.05 -18.85
C CYS A 307 7.25 14.13 -18.45
N SER A 308 8.30 14.31 -19.24
CA SER A 308 9.31 15.34 -19.05
C SER A 308 8.79 16.61 -19.74
N GLU A 309 8.87 17.74 -19.05
CA GLU A 309 8.17 19.02 -19.32
C GLU A 309 6.66 18.98 -19.09
N VAL A 310 6.26 19.22 -17.84
CA VAL A 310 4.85 19.48 -17.49
C VAL A 310 4.81 20.72 -16.61
N THR A 311 4.51 21.86 -17.26
CA THR A 311 3.70 22.94 -16.71
C THR A 311 2.66 22.35 -15.75
N PRO A 312 2.44 22.88 -14.53
CA PRO A 312 1.64 22.23 -13.48
C PRO A 312 0.36 21.60 -14.08
N PRO A 313 0.16 20.27 -13.93
CA PRO A 313 -0.90 19.59 -14.65
C PRO A 313 -2.26 20.07 -14.14
N ALA A 314 -3.16 20.36 -15.08
CA ALA A 314 -4.56 20.60 -14.79
C ALA A 314 -5.18 19.38 -14.05
N PRO A 315 -6.26 19.56 -13.27
CA PRO A 315 -6.69 18.64 -12.21
C PRO A 315 -7.39 17.36 -12.69
N HIS A 316 -7.22 16.95 -13.95
CA HIS A 316 -7.99 15.86 -14.55
C HIS A 316 -7.09 14.68 -14.92
N PRO A 317 -7.46 13.44 -14.56
CA PRO A 317 -6.76 12.25 -15.06
C PRO A 317 -6.88 12.28 -16.59
N ARG A 318 -5.75 12.21 -17.30
CA ARG A 318 -5.77 11.98 -18.76
C ARG A 318 -6.62 10.73 -18.99
N ALA A 319 -7.72 10.89 -19.71
CA ALA A 319 -8.63 9.80 -20.02
C ALA A 319 -7.83 8.66 -20.66
N ALA A 320 -8.06 7.43 -20.21
CA ALA A 320 -7.45 6.24 -20.81
C ALA A 320 -7.77 6.23 -22.31
N THR A 321 -6.73 6.27 -23.15
CA THR A 321 -6.91 6.19 -24.60
C THR A 321 -7.28 4.76 -24.95
N ALA A 322 -8.49 4.56 -25.48
CA ALA A 322 -8.89 3.29 -26.07
C ALA A 322 -8.48 3.30 -27.54
N LEU A 323 -7.74 2.28 -27.96
CA LEU A 323 -7.32 2.11 -29.35
C LEU A 323 -8.06 0.92 -29.95
N GLY A 324 -8.46 1.05 -31.20
CA GLY A 324 -8.95 -0.06 -32.01
C GLY A 324 -7.81 -1.01 -32.38
N GLY A 325 -8.14 -2.28 -32.58
CA GLY A 325 -7.16 -3.29 -32.97
C GLY A 325 -7.82 -4.49 -33.60
N ARG A 326 -7.11 -5.09 -34.56
CA ARG A 326 -7.52 -6.28 -35.30
C ARG A 326 -6.68 -7.47 -34.84
N VAL A 327 -7.34 -8.56 -34.48
CA VAL A 327 -6.64 -9.82 -34.16
C VAL A 327 -5.98 -10.34 -35.44
N VAL A 328 -4.65 -10.51 -35.41
CA VAL A 328 -3.87 -11.06 -36.52
C VAL A 328 -3.44 -12.50 -36.27
N PHE A 329 -3.43 -12.92 -35.01
CA PHE A 329 -3.14 -14.29 -34.59
C PHE A 329 -3.88 -14.59 -33.29
N ALA A 330 -4.36 -15.82 -33.16
CA ALA A 330 -4.82 -16.39 -31.91
C ALA A 330 -4.46 -17.88 -31.91
N THR A 331 -4.06 -18.40 -30.77
CA THR A 331 -3.86 -19.83 -30.57
C THR A 331 -5.17 -20.59 -30.65
N GLU A 332 -5.13 -21.83 -31.14
CA GLU A 332 -6.29 -22.74 -31.09
C GLU A 332 -6.66 -23.08 -29.64
N GLU A 333 -7.91 -23.43 -29.38
CA GLU A 333 -8.40 -23.80 -28.04
C GLU A 333 -7.64 -24.99 -27.42
N SER A 334 -7.11 -25.88 -28.26
CA SER A 334 -6.30 -27.04 -27.84
C SER A 334 -4.85 -26.70 -27.48
N SER A 335 -4.40 -25.47 -27.78
CA SER A 335 -3.04 -25.02 -27.53
C SER A 335 -2.77 -24.93 -26.03
N PRO A 336 -1.59 -25.38 -25.55
CA PRO A 336 -1.19 -25.17 -24.16
C PRO A 336 -0.86 -23.69 -23.86
N PHE A 337 -0.74 -22.87 -24.89
CA PHE A 337 -0.56 -21.43 -24.79
C PHE A 337 -1.86 -20.71 -25.17
N ASP A 338 -2.26 -19.74 -24.36
CA ASP A 338 -3.37 -18.82 -24.62
C ASP A 338 -2.78 -17.46 -25.01
N VAL A 339 -2.56 -17.25 -26.32
CA VAL A 339 -1.87 -16.07 -26.85
C VAL A 339 -2.60 -15.55 -28.09
N ALA A 340 -2.81 -14.24 -28.12
CA ALA A 340 -3.25 -13.52 -29.30
C ALA A 340 -2.29 -12.37 -29.63
N ALA A 341 -2.12 -12.09 -30.92
CA ALA A 341 -1.47 -10.88 -31.40
C ALA A 341 -2.54 -9.97 -32.02
N VAL A 342 -2.50 -8.69 -31.65
CA VAL A 342 -3.45 -7.67 -32.09
C VAL A 342 -2.67 -6.56 -32.77
N GLU A 343 -2.96 -6.31 -34.03
CA GLU A 343 -2.46 -5.17 -34.78
C GLU A 343 -3.33 -3.95 -34.46
N LEU A 344 -2.71 -2.87 -33.99
CA LEU A 344 -3.42 -1.64 -33.67
C LEU A 344 -3.78 -0.89 -34.95
N GLU A 345 -5.00 -0.35 -35.00
CA GLU A 345 -5.46 0.47 -36.13
C GLU A 345 -4.74 1.81 -36.21
N GLU A 346 -4.25 2.29 -35.06
CA GLU A 346 -3.55 3.56 -34.92
C GLU A 346 -2.20 3.36 -34.21
N PRO A 347 -1.15 4.09 -34.61
CA PRO A 347 0.13 4.03 -33.91
C PRO A 347 0.02 4.62 -32.51
N VAL A 348 0.70 4.01 -31.54
CA VAL A 348 0.77 4.52 -30.16
C VAL A 348 1.87 5.59 -30.09
N PRO A 349 1.54 6.87 -29.86
CA PRO A 349 2.55 7.93 -29.80
C PRO A 349 3.54 7.67 -28.66
N GLY A 350 4.83 7.71 -28.96
CA GLY A 350 5.89 7.52 -27.95
C GLY A 350 6.09 6.07 -27.48
N PHE A 351 5.45 5.08 -28.12
CA PHE A 351 5.73 3.68 -27.81
C PHE A 351 7.17 3.32 -28.18
N VAL A 352 7.88 2.74 -27.22
CA VAL A 352 9.20 2.16 -27.43
C VAL A 352 9.08 0.66 -27.14
N ALA A 353 9.43 -0.17 -28.11
CA ALA A 353 9.35 -1.61 -27.94
C ALA A 353 10.33 -2.07 -26.83
N PRO A 354 9.86 -2.85 -25.83
CA PRO A 354 10.74 -3.35 -24.79
C PRO A 354 11.71 -4.38 -25.38
N ARG A 355 12.97 -4.35 -24.93
CA ARG A 355 13.97 -5.32 -25.39
C ARG A 355 13.67 -6.70 -24.79
N PRO A 356 13.55 -7.78 -25.58
CA PRO A 356 13.37 -9.12 -25.06
C PRO A 356 14.55 -9.54 -24.19
N ALA A 357 14.29 -10.27 -23.10
CA ALA A 357 15.31 -11.00 -22.38
C ALA A 357 15.71 -12.28 -23.13
N ASP A 358 16.99 -12.61 -23.04
CA ASP A 358 17.60 -13.84 -23.56
C ASP A 358 17.97 -14.82 -22.43
N THR A 359 17.94 -14.34 -21.19
CA THR A 359 18.36 -15.03 -19.98
C THR A 359 17.32 -14.81 -18.88
N PHE A 360 17.14 -15.83 -18.04
CA PHE A 360 16.14 -15.86 -16.97
C PHE A 360 16.82 -16.39 -15.71
N LEU A 361 16.92 -15.58 -14.67
CA LEU A 361 17.70 -15.91 -13.47
C LEU A 361 16.78 -16.00 -12.26
N PRO A 362 16.51 -17.20 -11.71
CA PRO A 362 15.78 -17.33 -10.46
C PRO A 362 16.37 -16.43 -9.37
N GLY A 363 15.50 -15.74 -8.64
CA GLY A 363 15.84 -14.74 -7.63
C GLY A 363 16.03 -13.32 -8.16
N GLU A 364 16.04 -13.09 -9.48
CA GLU A 364 16.11 -11.72 -10.02
C GLU A 364 14.84 -10.93 -9.72
N GLU A 365 14.99 -9.64 -9.44
CA GLU A 365 13.86 -8.74 -9.19
C GLU A 365 13.10 -8.46 -10.48
N VAL A 366 11.80 -8.70 -10.46
CA VAL A 366 10.90 -8.54 -11.60
C VAL A 366 9.69 -7.71 -11.22
N SER A 367 9.08 -7.10 -12.23
CA SER A 367 7.85 -6.31 -12.10
C SER A 367 6.80 -6.83 -13.07
N VAL A 368 5.55 -6.86 -12.62
CA VAL A 368 4.38 -7.05 -13.49
C VAL A 368 3.65 -5.72 -13.61
N VAL A 369 3.23 -5.41 -14.84
CA VAL A 369 2.36 -4.25 -15.12
C VAL A 369 1.06 -4.74 -15.74
N GLY A 370 -0.08 -4.30 -15.23
CA GLY A 370 -1.38 -4.73 -15.77
C GLY A 370 -2.55 -3.93 -15.24
N PHE A 371 -3.71 -4.04 -15.89
CA PHE A 371 -4.96 -3.39 -15.46
C PHE A 371 -5.74 -4.30 -14.49
N GLY A 372 -5.03 -4.91 -13.54
CA GLY A 372 -5.56 -5.89 -12.58
C GLY A 372 -6.53 -5.30 -11.56
N ALA A 373 -6.20 -5.36 -10.27
CA ALA A 373 -7.08 -5.05 -9.14
C ALA A 373 -7.99 -3.80 -9.28
N LEU A 374 -7.55 -2.73 -9.94
CA LEU A 374 -8.33 -1.48 -10.10
C LEU A 374 -8.88 -1.24 -11.53
N GLY A 375 -8.61 -2.15 -12.46
CA GLY A 375 -9.12 -2.07 -13.83
C GLY A 375 -8.85 -0.73 -14.51
N ARG A 376 -9.83 -0.26 -15.26
CA ARG A 376 -9.80 1.03 -15.98
C ARG A 376 -9.93 2.26 -15.07
N ALA A 377 -10.34 2.10 -13.81
CA ALA A 377 -10.65 3.22 -12.92
C ALA A 377 -9.40 4.04 -12.55
N CYS A 378 -8.23 3.38 -12.44
CA CYS A 378 -6.99 4.00 -11.97
C CYS A 378 -5.77 3.74 -12.87
N GLY A 379 -6.00 3.22 -14.09
CA GLY A 379 -4.94 2.81 -15.00
C GLY A 379 -4.15 1.59 -14.49
N PRO A 380 -3.02 1.24 -15.14
CA PRO A 380 -2.29 0.02 -14.82
C PRO A 380 -1.69 0.09 -13.41
N SER A 381 -1.70 -1.03 -12.71
CA SER A 381 -0.96 -1.26 -11.48
C SER A 381 0.41 -1.86 -11.77
N VAL A 382 1.37 -1.59 -10.89
CA VAL A 382 2.70 -2.20 -10.90
C VAL A 382 2.85 -3.03 -9.62
N THR A 383 3.34 -4.26 -9.74
CA THR A 383 3.72 -5.08 -8.59
C THR A 383 5.11 -5.65 -8.80
N THR A 384 5.83 -5.82 -7.71
CA THR A 384 7.22 -6.29 -7.68
C THR A 384 7.34 -7.60 -6.95
N GLY A 385 8.38 -8.34 -7.29
CA GLY A 385 8.69 -9.63 -6.71
C GLY A 385 9.98 -10.18 -7.28
N VAL A 386 10.13 -11.49 -7.21
CA VAL A 386 11.26 -12.20 -7.80
C VAL A 386 10.79 -13.16 -8.86
N LEU A 387 11.66 -13.45 -9.83
CA LEU A 387 11.50 -14.63 -10.68
C LEU A 387 11.76 -15.88 -9.81
N SER A 388 10.70 -16.58 -9.42
CA SER A 388 10.79 -17.71 -8.50
C SER A 388 11.40 -18.96 -9.14
N ALA A 389 10.98 -19.26 -10.37
CA ALA A 389 11.41 -20.46 -11.07
C ALA A 389 11.34 -20.28 -12.60
N VAL A 390 12.19 -21.04 -13.28
CA VAL A 390 12.22 -21.15 -14.75
C VAL A 390 12.03 -22.62 -15.09
N VAL A 391 10.87 -22.95 -15.63
CA VAL A 391 10.55 -24.32 -16.06
C VAL A 391 10.99 -24.47 -17.51
N GLY A 392 11.78 -25.51 -17.79
CA GLY A 392 12.32 -25.78 -19.12
C GLY A 392 12.03 -27.18 -19.61
N VAL A 393 11.89 -27.31 -20.94
CA VAL A 393 11.79 -28.59 -21.66
C VAL A 393 12.92 -28.63 -22.68
N ALA A 394 13.71 -29.70 -22.69
CA ALA A 394 14.88 -29.85 -23.55
C ALA A 394 15.84 -28.64 -23.51
N GLY A 395 16.06 -28.08 -22.30
CA GLY A 395 16.95 -26.92 -22.09
C GLY A 395 16.37 -25.57 -22.53
N ARG A 396 15.12 -25.53 -23.02
CA ARG A 396 14.45 -24.28 -23.42
C ARG A 396 13.45 -23.85 -22.35
N PRO A 397 13.47 -22.58 -21.88
CA PRO A 397 12.45 -22.05 -20.99
C PRO A 397 11.08 -22.11 -21.65
N VAL A 398 10.09 -22.69 -20.96
CA VAL A 398 8.71 -22.78 -21.43
C VAL A 398 7.71 -22.09 -20.52
N MET A 399 8.06 -21.87 -19.26
CA MET A 399 7.20 -21.23 -18.27
C MET A 399 8.05 -20.55 -17.20
N LEU A 400 7.63 -19.36 -16.78
CA LEU A 400 8.26 -18.59 -15.71
C LEU A 400 7.28 -18.49 -14.54
N GLN A 401 7.78 -18.55 -13.32
CA GLN A 401 6.98 -18.29 -12.11
C GLN A 401 7.53 -17.08 -11.38
N THR A 402 6.66 -16.23 -10.83
CA THR A 402 7.07 -15.06 -10.04
C THR A 402 6.23 -14.87 -8.79
N THR A 403 6.80 -14.18 -7.79
CA THR A 403 6.10 -13.74 -6.58
C THR A 403 5.37 -12.41 -6.72
N CYS A 404 5.45 -11.73 -7.87
CA CYS A 404 4.65 -10.52 -8.13
C CYS A 404 3.17 -10.79 -7.84
N ALA A 405 2.47 -9.84 -7.23
CA ALA A 405 1.02 -9.98 -7.04
C ALA A 405 0.32 -9.78 -8.40
N VAL A 406 -0.39 -10.81 -8.86
CA VAL A 406 -1.11 -10.82 -10.13
C VAL A 406 -2.59 -11.06 -9.87
N HIS A 407 -3.45 -10.31 -10.57
CA HIS A 407 -4.91 -10.38 -10.44
C HIS A 407 -5.58 -10.56 -11.80
N GLY A 408 -6.84 -10.98 -11.80
CA GLY A 408 -7.68 -10.90 -13.00
C GLY A 408 -7.61 -9.49 -13.62
N GLY A 409 -7.35 -9.41 -14.93
CA GLY A 409 -7.04 -8.16 -15.64
C GLY A 409 -5.55 -7.86 -15.81
N SER A 410 -4.67 -8.67 -15.20
CA SER A 410 -3.21 -8.61 -15.43
C SER A 410 -2.72 -9.57 -16.51
N SER A 411 -3.52 -10.58 -16.88
CA SER A 411 -3.22 -11.51 -17.98
C SER A 411 -2.93 -10.76 -19.29
N GLY A 412 -1.89 -11.19 -20.00
CA GLY A 412 -1.33 -10.49 -21.16
C GLY A 412 -0.40 -9.32 -20.80
N GLY A 413 -0.36 -8.89 -19.54
CA GLY A 413 0.55 -7.84 -19.05
C GLY A 413 2.01 -8.29 -19.06
N PRO A 414 2.97 -7.37 -19.26
CA PRO A 414 4.39 -7.72 -19.33
C PRO A 414 4.96 -8.07 -17.96
N LEU A 415 5.76 -9.14 -17.93
CA LEU A 415 6.74 -9.42 -16.88
C LEU A 415 8.08 -8.83 -17.32
N VAL A 416 8.60 -7.86 -16.57
CA VAL A 416 9.86 -7.17 -16.90
C VAL A 416 10.88 -7.34 -15.79
N SER A 417 12.16 -7.39 -16.16
CA SER A 417 13.25 -7.33 -15.20
C SER A 417 13.24 -5.94 -14.61
N SER A 418 13.04 -5.83 -13.30
CA SER A 418 13.03 -4.54 -12.63
C SER A 418 14.36 -3.84 -12.88
N ARG A 419 15.48 -4.59 -12.85
CA ARG A 419 16.85 -4.06 -13.04
C ARG A 419 17.12 -3.52 -14.44
N SER A 420 16.77 -4.30 -15.48
CA SER A 420 17.21 -4.01 -16.85
C SER A 420 16.12 -3.40 -17.73
N GLY A 421 14.85 -3.44 -17.30
CA GLY A 421 13.69 -3.07 -18.11
C GLY A 421 13.43 -4.03 -19.28
N ARG A 422 14.13 -5.17 -19.35
CA ARG A 422 13.93 -6.17 -20.41
C ARG A 422 12.65 -6.95 -20.18
N LEU A 423 11.95 -7.27 -21.27
CA LEU A 423 10.75 -8.09 -21.26
C LEU A 423 11.12 -9.55 -21.06
N LEU A 424 10.70 -10.16 -19.97
CA LEU A 424 10.91 -11.60 -19.70
C LEU A 424 9.78 -12.43 -20.31
N GLY A 425 8.56 -11.91 -20.36
CA GLY A 425 7.41 -12.66 -20.84
C GLY A 425 6.11 -11.91 -20.62
N ILE A 426 5.00 -12.62 -20.78
CA ILE A 426 3.66 -12.11 -20.45
C ILE A 426 3.03 -12.98 -19.38
N VAL A 427 2.26 -12.35 -18.49
CA VAL A 427 1.44 -13.04 -17.50
C VAL A 427 0.37 -13.86 -18.21
N ALA A 428 0.22 -15.14 -17.86
CA ALA A 428 -0.85 -15.99 -18.39
C ALA A 428 -1.92 -16.24 -17.33
N SER A 429 -1.55 -16.86 -16.21
CA SER A 429 -2.51 -17.35 -15.21
C SER A 429 -1.99 -17.31 -13.78
N ASN A 430 -2.92 -17.45 -12.83
CA ASN A 430 -2.64 -17.60 -11.40
C ASN A 430 -2.99 -19.01 -10.91
N THR A 431 -2.34 -19.45 -9.84
CA THR A 431 -2.76 -20.65 -9.12
C THR A 431 -4.05 -20.38 -8.35
N ARG A 432 -5.01 -21.28 -8.47
CA ARG A 432 -6.29 -21.26 -7.75
C ARG A 432 -6.51 -22.57 -7.03
N ASP A 433 -6.88 -22.49 -5.75
CA ASP A 433 -7.45 -23.61 -5.01
C ASP A 433 -8.92 -23.77 -5.43
N THR A 434 -9.26 -24.87 -6.07
CA THR A 434 -10.64 -25.14 -6.52
C THR A 434 -11.55 -25.59 -5.39
N SER A 435 -10.99 -26.11 -4.28
CA SER A 435 -11.78 -26.57 -3.14
C SER A 435 -12.30 -25.41 -2.30
N VAL A 436 -11.47 -24.39 -2.09
CA VAL A 436 -11.82 -23.17 -1.33
C VAL A 436 -12.22 -22.02 -2.25
N GLY A 437 -12.00 -22.15 -3.56
CA GLY A 437 -12.27 -21.11 -4.55
C GLY A 437 -11.34 -19.90 -4.45
N ALA A 438 -10.21 -20.02 -3.74
CA ALA A 438 -9.26 -18.96 -3.47
C ALA A 438 -8.15 -18.89 -4.52
N THR A 439 -7.86 -17.69 -5.01
CA THR A 439 -6.74 -17.43 -5.94
C THR A 439 -5.52 -16.97 -5.15
N TYR A 440 -4.33 -17.51 -5.47
CA TYR A 440 -3.06 -17.11 -4.86
C TYR A 440 -2.39 -16.03 -5.75
N PRO A 441 -2.42 -14.75 -5.38
CA PRO A 441 -1.94 -13.68 -6.26
C PRO A 441 -0.42 -13.75 -6.51
N HIS A 442 0.35 -14.28 -5.56
CA HIS A 442 1.81 -14.37 -5.60
C HIS A 442 2.34 -15.70 -6.13
N LEU A 443 1.47 -16.53 -6.71
CA LEU A 443 1.87 -17.74 -7.41
C LEU A 443 1.18 -17.73 -8.78
N ASN A 444 1.94 -17.33 -9.79
CA ASN A 444 1.44 -17.15 -11.14
C ASN A 444 2.45 -17.66 -12.17
N PHE A 445 1.95 -17.86 -13.38
CA PHE A 445 2.67 -18.45 -14.50
C PHE A 445 2.70 -17.47 -15.66
N CYS A 446 3.90 -17.26 -16.20
CA CYS A 446 4.15 -16.37 -17.32
C CYS A 446 4.76 -17.15 -18.49
N ILE A 447 4.41 -16.75 -19.72
CA ILE A 447 4.97 -17.33 -20.94
C ILE A 447 6.24 -16.56 -21.28
N PRO A 448 7.41 -17.23 -21.39
CA PRO A 448 8.67 -16.56 -21.73
C PRO A 448 8.62 -15.85 -23.08
N VAL A 449 9.24 -14.67 -23.16
CA VAL A 449 9.33 -13.89 -24.41
C VAL A 449 10.05 -14.67 -25.52
N THR A 450 10.96 -15.57 -25.17
CA THR A 450 11.71 -16.41 -26.11
C THR A 450 10.83 -17.41 -26.85
N LEU A 451 9.65 -17.75 -26.32
CA LEU A 451 8.63 -18.53 -27.04
C LEU A 451 7.75 -17.64 -27.92
N LEU A 452 7.43 -16.44 -27.45
CA LEU A 452 6.49 -15.53 -28.12
C LEU A 452 7.12 -14.82 -29.32
N TYR A 453 8.34 -14.32 -29.16
CA TYR A 453 8.98 -13.41 -30.11
C TYR A 453 9.11 -13.99 -31.54
N PRO A 454 9.52 -15.27 -31.73
CA PRO A 454 9.59 -15.85 -33.08
C PRO A 454 8.24 -16.03 -33.77
N ALA A 455 7.15 -16.13 -33.00
CA ALA A 455 5.79 -16.26 -33.53
C ALA A 455 5.20 -14.89 -33.87
N VAL A 456 5.39 -13.90 -32.97
CA VAL A 456 4.86 -12.54 -33.14
C VAL A 456 5.55 -11.80 -34.30
N THR A 457 6.86 -11.98 -34.49
CA THR A 457 7.64 -11.33 -35.57
C THR A 457 7.24 -11.73 -37.00
N ARG A 458 6.31 -12.66 -37.17
CA ARG A 458 5.77 -13.07 -38.47
C ARG A 458 4.60 -12.21 -38.95
N TYR A 459 4.05 -11.41 -38.04
CA TYR A 459 3.00 -10.43 -38.28
C TYR A 459 3.60 -9.03 -38.12
#